data_AF-A0A1Q2YH64-F1
#
_entry.id   AF-A0A1Q2YH64-F1
#
_cell.length_a   1.000
_cell.length_b   1.000
_cell.length_c   1.000
_cell.angle_alpha   90.00
_cell.angle_beta   90.00
_cell.angle_gamma   90.00
#
_symmetry.space_group_name_H-M   'P 1'
#
loop_
_entity.id
_entity.type
_entity.pdbx_description
1 polymer ?
#
loop_
_entity_poly.entity_id
_entity_poly.type
_entity_poly.pdbx_seq_one_letter_code
_entity_poly.pdbx_strand_id
1 'polypeptide(L)'
;MKQPLTPKALKNPTQKEFVLIFQWLYKKLDPGFKFNRSIEQDVYTLLKFLDYPYLDTINKSQISAVGGSNWPVFLGMLHWLLKLVKETLRFDDLDIYSFQEEQSNKIDSNLADDPVISNEISLMNKLFLTYVLDSYRAFLTTGEDDYSSYFADMENEYLVYIDEVQAKMNIDVELHETLQQKLESNKEKYNLFFDEMERANALQTDVSKFQSYIDIQKQRQLKWPSVIEKAKSDISNIIESIKNINKEKQDIISDLEKKNLTLKDIEELHKDRARLTSSLNLIDSKQRQTKQLIESKSETLKLQFSDLQAKINFYNNSIYQILNDLSLETPPDTSSLIINSLDEEYQSTKAGTSPHEMVPILPKLRSSLSDLKNKVHSHITKLQDEILQSQETVDDIKLSIVSCTDKLEELEDSLSKSRKEYSELNDKYTTDSSNKQFDLEEKAKEIRLFKLQNTENRKSIESRWKDAQRDYKKTISMISENRTQLVCDIAQCLDYVVSFKSDVMTDLENTAVEVSQELKQQLDAESQEE
;
A
#
# COMPACT_ATOMS: atom_id res chain seq x y z
N MET A 1 -22.90 -5.55 64.98
CA MET A 1 -22.37 -5.04 66.26
C MET A 1 -21.74 -3.68 66.00
N LYS A 2 -22.09 -2.65 66.78
CA LYS A 2 -21.52 -1.30 66.64
C LYS A 2 -20.33 -1.15 67.59
N GLN A 3 -19.13 -1.47 67.12
CA GLN A 3 -17.90 -1.18 67.88
C GLN A 3 -17.36 0.20 67.47
N PRO A 4 -17.17 1.14 68.42
CA PRO A 4 -16.66 2.46 68.09
C PRO A 4 -15.17 2.39 67.71
N LEU A 5 -14.86 2.73 66.46
CA LEU A 5 -13.49 2.81 65.98
C LEU A 5 -12.85 4.11 66.49
N THR A 6 -12.03 4.03 67.54
CA THR A 6 -11.24 5.18 68.04
C THR A 6 -9.78 5.05 67.60
N PRO A 7 -9.05 6.17 67.42
CA PRO A 7 -7.63 6.13 67.04
C PRO A 7 -6.75 5.44 68.09
N LYS A 8 -7.21 5.32 69.34
CA LYS A 8 -6.55 4.50 70.38
C LYS A 8 -6.70 2.99 70.12
N ALA A 9 -7.86 2.54 69.61
CA ALA A 9 -8.12 1.13 69.30
C ALA A 9 -7.28 0.64 68.11
N LEU A 10 -6.93 1.52 67.16
CA LEU A 10 -6.06 1.18 66.01
C LEU A 10 -4.55 1.16 66.37
N LYS A 11 -4.15 1.73 67.51
CA LYS A 11 -2.75 1.68 67.97
C LYS A 11 -2.40 0.33 68.58
N ASN A 12 -3.27 -0.21 69.44
CA ASN A 12 -3.11 -1.50 70.11
C ASN A 12 -4.48 -2.21 70.15
N PRO A 13 -4.90 -2.87 69.06
CA PRO A 13 -6.21 -3.52 69.01
C PRO A 13 -6.23 -4.83 69.78
N THR A 14 -7.43 -5.17 70.25
CA THR A 14 -7.72 -6.53 70.72
C THR A 14 -7.90 -7.50 69.54
N GLN A 15 -7.70 -8.79 69.78
CA GLN A 15 -7.94 -9.84 68.78
C GLN A 15 -9.38 -9.79 68.22
N LYS A 16 -10.36 -9.47 69.08
CA LYS A 16 -11.77 -9.32 68.68
C LYS A 16 -12.00 -8.13 67.76
N GLU A 17 -11.31 -7.01 68.00
CA GLU A 17 -11.38 -5.82 67.16
C GLU A 17 -10.83 -6.07 65.76
N PHE A 18 -9.65 -6.70 65.68
CA PHE A 18 -9.07 -7.09 64.40
C PHE A 18 -10.02 -7.98 63.59
N VAL A 19 -10.55 -9.02 64.23
CA VAL A 19 -11.49 -9.96 63.61
C VAL A 19 -12.74 -9.23 63.08
N LEU A 20 -13.31 -8.31 63.87
CA LEU A 20 -14.50 -7.56 63.46
C LEU A 20 -14.21 -6.60 62.30
N ILE A 21 -13.06 -5.93 62.30
CA ILE A 21 -12.64 -5.05 61.19
C ILE A 21 -12.43 -5.86 59.92
N PHE A 22 -11.70 -6.99 60.01
CA PHE A 22 -11.45 -7.87 58.87
C PHE A 22 -12.75 -8.44 58.29
N GLN A 23 -13.64 -8.97 59.14
CA GLN A 23 -14.93 -9.49 58.70
C GLN A 23 -15.79 -8.41 58.02
N TRP A 24 -15.77 -7.19 58.56
CA TRP A 24 -16.52 -6.09 57.96
C TRP A 24 -15.97 -5.70 56.59
N LEU A 25 -14.65 -5.58 56.45
CA LEU A 25 -13.99 -5.26 55.17
C LEU A 25 -14.22 -6.37 54.14
N TYR A 26 -14.03 -7.63 54.53
CA TYR A 26 -14.20 -8.75 53.61
C TYR A 26 -15.66 -8.90 53.15
N LYS A 27 -16.65 -8.67 54.03
CA LYS A 27 -18.07 -8.67 53.63
C LYS A 27 -18.45 -7.55 52.66
N LYS A 28 -17.62 -6.52 52.50
CA LYS A 28 -17.79 -5.52 51.45
C LYS A 28 -17.28 -5.98 50.10
N LEU A 29 -16.37 -6.96 50.05
CA LEU A 29 -15.95 -7.62 48.82
C LEU A 29 -16.89 -8.77 48.45
N ASP A 30 -17.24 -9.60 49.42
CA ASP A 30 -18.10 -10.76 49.22
C ASP A 30 -19.23 -10.77 50.28
N PRO A 31 -20.41 -10.25 49.93
CA PRO A 31 -21.59 -10.27 50.81
C PRO A 31 -22.10 -11.69 51.13
N GLY A 32 -21.79 -12.68 50.30
CA GLY A 32 -22.27 -14.06 50.41
C GLY A 32 -21.45 -14.94 51.36
N PHE A 33 -20.24 -14.51 51.73
CA PHE A 33 -19.33 -15.32 52.54
C PHE A 33 -19.78 -15.47 54.01
N LYS A 34 -19.82 -16.71 54.48
CA LYS A 34 -20.14 -17.07 55.86
C LYS A 34 -18.87 -17.51 56.61
N PHE A 35 -18.43 -16.71 57.58
CA PHE A 35 -17.29 -17.04 58.43
C PHE A 35 -17.59 -18.24 59.35
N ASN A 36 -16.62 -19.15 59.45
CA ASN A 36 -16.66 -20.29 60.37
C ASN A 36 -16.25 -19.88 61.79
N ARG A 37 -16.39 -20.80 62.75
CA ARG A 37 -16.03 -20.55 64.16
C ARG A 37 -14.52 -20.33 64.36
N SER A 38 -13.65 -20.86 63.49
CA SER A 38 -12.20 -20.69 63.51
C SER A 38 -11.74 -19.61 62.52
N ILE A 39 -12.03 -18.35 62.85
CA ILE A 39 -11.78 -17.18 61.97
C ILE A 39 -10.30 -17.05 61.58
N GLU A 40 -9.38 -17.56 62.39
CA GLU A 40 -7.93 -17.53 62.12
C GLU A 40 -7.54 -18.34 60.88
N GLN A 41 -8.20 -19.49 60.65
CA GLN A 41 -7.98 -20.32 59.46
C GLN A 41 -8.61 -19.68 58.22
N ASP A 42 -9.78 -19.05 58.39
CA ASP A 42 -10.46 -18.34 57.33
C ASP A 42 -9.64 -17.12 56.88
N VAL A 43 -9.08 -16.32 57.79
CA VAL A 43 -8.28 -15.12 57.45
C VAL A 43 -7.11 -15.48 56.53
N TYR A 44 -6.34 -16.54 56.85
CA TYR A 44 -5.22 -16.96 56.00
C TYR A 44 -5.69 -17.46 54.62
N THR A 45 -6.78 -18.23 54.60
CA THR A 45 -7.34 -18.82 53.36
C THR A 45 -7.92 -17.74 52.45
N LEU A 46 -8.60 -16.75 53.03
CA LEU A 46 -9.17 -15.61 52.32
C LEU A 46 -8.08 -14.69 51.77
N LEU A 47 -7.02 -14.43 52.52
CA LEU A 47 -5.87 -13.68 52.01
C LEU A 47 -5.16 -14.41 50.88
N LYS A 48 -5.09 -15.75 50.92
CA LYS A 48 -4.59 -16.56 49.81
C LYS A 48 -5.53 -16.50 48.60
N PHE A 49 -6.85 -16.53 48.80
CA PHE A 49 -7.83 -16.44 47.72
C PHE A 49 -7.83 -15.06 47.03
N LEU A 50 -7.66 -14.00 47.81
CA LEU A 50 -7.53 -12.64 47.29
C LEU A 50 -6.13 -12.33 46.72
N ASP A 51 -5.25 -13.33 46.61
CA ASP A 51 -3.86 -13.21 46.16
C ASP A 51 -3.11 -12.06 46.85
N TYR A 52 -3.19 -12.02 48.19
CA TYR A 52 -2.51 -11.00 48.98
C TYR A 52 -0.99 -11.03 48.72
N PRO A 53 -0.38 -9.95 48.17
CA PRO A 53 0.99 -9.97 47.69
C PRO A 53 2.06 -10.30 48.74
N TYR A 54 1.76 -10.08 50.01
CA TYR A 54 2.71 -10.28 51.12
C TYR A 54 2.31 -11.46 52.01
N LEU A 55 1.62 -12.47 51.46
CA LEU A 55 1.15 -13.64 52.21
C LEU A 55 2.30 -14.38 52.93
N ASP A 56 3.47 -14.49 52.29
CA ASP A 56 4.66 -15.17 52.85
C ASP A 56 5.19 -14.51 54.13
N THR A 57 4.83 -13.25 54.38
CA THR A 57 5.25 -12.51 55.59
C THR A 57 4.36 -12.77 56.79
N ILE A 58 3.21 -13.44 56.61
CA ILE A 58 2.21 -13.69 57.64
C ILE A 58 2.12 -15.20 57.90
N ASN A 59 2.52 -15.63 59.10
CA ASN A 59 2.35 -17.03 59.50
C ASN A 59 0.99 -17.26 60.19
N LYS A 60 0.40 -18.46 60.00
CA LYS A 60 -0.88 -18.86 60.61
C LYS A 60 -0.91 -18.67 62.13
N SER A 61 0.21 -18.94 62.82
CA SER A 61 0.33 -18.76 64.28
C SER A 61 0.30 -17.30 64.73
N GLN A 62 0.67 -16.35 63.87
CA GLN A 62 0.66 -14.91 64.17
C GLN A 62 -0.77 -14.34 64.09
N ILE A 63 -1.66 -14.98 63.34
CA ILE A 63 -3.06 -14.56 63.17
C ILE A 63 -3.87 -14.79 64.45
N SER A 64 -3.49 -15.77 65.29
CA SER A 64 -4.16 -16.01 66.58
C SER A 64 -3.92 -14.90 67.62
N ALA A 65 -2.87 -14.08 67.46
CA ALA A 65 -2.52 -13.00 68.37
C ALA A 65 -1.95 -11.77 67.64
N VAL A 66 -2.83 -10.97 67.02
CA VAL A 66 -2.43 -9.87 66.12
C VAL A 66 -2.01 -8.56 66.83
N GLY A 67 -2.39 -8.37 68.09
CA GLY A 67 -2.16 -7.13 68.85
C GLY A 67 -0.76 -6.99 69.48
N GLY A 68 0.18 -7.87 69.13
CA GLY A 68 1.57 -7.85 69.64
C GLY A 68 2.54 -7.07 68.76
N SER A 69 3.82 -7.47 68.75
CA SER A 69 4.88 -6.84 67.94
C SER A 69 4.60 -6.82 66.44
N ASN A 70 3.74 -7.73 65.96
CA ASN A 70 3.43 -7.90 64.54
C ASN A 70 2.22 -7.08 64.08
N TRP A 71 1.63 -6.25 64.96
CA TRP A 71 0.49 -5.41 64.60
C TRP A 71 0.70 -4.54 63.34
N PRO A 72 1.89 -3.94 63.08
CA PRO A 72 2.11 -3.16 61.85
C PRO A 72 1.88 -3.96 60.56
N VAL A 73 2.18 -5.26 60.55
CA VAL A 73 1.98 -6.15 59.39
C VAL A 73 0.48 -6.39 59.15
N PHE A 74 -0.28 -6.65 60.22
CA PHE A 74 -1.73 -6.84 60.14
C PHE A 74 -2.47 -5.54 59.81
N LEU A 75 -2.00 -4.40 60.30
CA LEU A 75 -2.53 -3.09 59.92
C LEU A 75 -2.27 -2.79 58.44
N GLY A 76 -1.09 -3.12 57.92
CA GLY A 76 -0.76 -3.03 56.50
C GLY A 76 -1.69 -3.90 55.64
N MET A 77 -1.97 -5.12 56.09
CA MET A 77 -2.92 -6.02 55.45
C MET A 77 -4.35 -5.46 55.45
N LEU A 78 -4.85 -4.96 56.59
CA LEU A 78 -6.19 -4.35 56.67
C LEU A 78 -6.30 -3.10 55.79
N HIS A 79 -5.23 -2.31 55.71
CA HIS A 79 -5.17 -1.15 54.82
C HIS A 79 -5.18 -1.55 53.34
N TRP A 80 -4.45 -2.61 52.97
CA TRP A 80 -4.52 -3.18 51.63
C TRP A 80 -5.94 -3.67 51.31
N LEU A 81 -6.55 -4.41 52.22
CA LEU A 81 -7.92 -4.91 52.06
C LEU A 81 -8.93 -3.77 51.92
N LEU A 82 -8.75 -2.68 52.69
CA LEU A 82 -9.56 -1.47 52.55
C LEU A 82 -9.36 -0.78 51.20
N LYS A 83 -8.13 -0.70 50.69
CA LYS A 83 -7.87 -0.17 49.35
C LYS A 83 -8.55 -1.03 48.28
N LEU A 84 -8.46 -2.35 48.40
CA LEU A 84 -9.12 -3.29 47.51
C LEU A 84 -10.64 -3.04 47.49
N VAL A 85 -11.27 -2.96 48.67
CA VAL A 85 -12.71 -2.64 48.80
C VAL A 85 -13.07 -1.31 48.13
N LYS A 86 -12.22 -0.28 48.28
CA LYS A 86 -12.48 1.02 47.65
C LYS A 86 -12.41 0.94 46.13
N GLU A 87 -11.41 0.25 45.57
CA GLU A 87 -11.32 0.11 44.12
C GLU A 87 -12.45 -0.76 43.57
N THR A 88 -12.83 -1.86 44.23
CA THR A 88 -13.98 -2.68 43.79
C THR A 88 -15.29 -1.89 43.80
N LEU A 89 -15.53 -1.06 44.82
CA LEU A 89 -16.72 -0.19 44.84
C LEU A 89 -16.70 0.82 43.69
N ARG A 90 -15.52 1.32 43.28
CA ARG A 90 -15.41 2.18 42.10
C ARG A 90 -15.68 1.42 40.80
N PHE A 91 -15.37 0.13 40.74
CA PHE A 91 -15.74 -0.71 39.60
C PHE A 91 -17.25 -0.97 39.55
N ASP A 92 -17.91 -1.15 40.69
CA ASP A 92 -19.37 -1.30 40.75
C ASP A 92 -20.11 0.00 40.40
N ASP A 93 -19.54 1.16 40.72
CA ASP A 93 -20.06 2.49 40.34
C ASP A 93 -19.79 2.85 38.86
N LEU A 94 -18.98 2.07 38.13
CA LEU A 94 -18.79 2.26 36.69
C LEU A 94 -20.02 1.73 35.95
N ASP A 95 -20.83 2.65 35.44
CA ASP A 95 -21.89 2.32 34.51
C ASP A 95 -21.29 1.56 33.32
N ILE A 96 -21.72 0.31 33.13
CA ILE A 96 -21.32 -0.55 32.01
C ILE A 96 -21.60 0.14 30.65
N TYR A 97 -22.50 1.13 30.64
CA TYR A 97 -22.80 2.01 29.52
C TYR A 97 -21.64 2.94 29.11
N SER A 98 -20.73 3.29 30.03
CA SER A 98 -19.63 4.23 29.77
C SER A 98 -18.41 3.58 29.10
N PHE A 99 -18.22 2.27 29.24
CA PHE A 99 -17.04 1.57 28.71
C PHE A 99 -17.03 1.40 27.18
N GLN A 100 -18.20 1.55 26.53
CA GLN A 100 -18.33 1.33 25.09
C GLN A 100 -18.00 2.58 24.25
N GLU A 101 -18.18 3.79 24.79
CA GLU A 101 -17.79 5.03 24.08
C GLU A 101 -16.27 5.26 24.05
N GLU A 102 -15.51 4.73 25.02
CA GLU A 102 -14.06 4.94 25.05
C GLU A 102 -13.26 3.90 24.26
N GLN A 103 -13.75 2.65 24.13
CA GLN A 103 -13.08 1.62 23.32
C GLN A 103 -13.31 1.76 21.81
N SER A 104 -14.36 2.45 21.38
CA SER A 104 -14.63 2.70 19.95
C SER A 104 -13.57 3.55 19.24
N ASN A 105 -12.73 4.27 19.99
CA ASN A 105 -11.66 5.10 19.43
C ASN A 105 -10.29 4.41 19.36
N LYS A 106 -10.16 3.13 19.78
CA LYS A 106 -8.86 2.43 19.86
C LYS A 106 -8.90 0.96 19.43
N ILE A 107 -9.76 0.59 18.48
CA ILE A 107 -9.64 -0.72 17.83
C ILE A 107 -8.74 -0.58 16.60
N ASP A 108 -7.61 -1.28 16.64
CA ASP A 108 -6.61 -1.37 15.59
C ASP A 108 -7.21 -1.69 14.22
N SER A 109 -6.87 -0.85 13.24
CA SER A 109 -7.31 -0.86 11.85
C SER A 109 -6.72 -2.01 11.00
N ASN A 110 -6.63 -3.24 11.54
CA ASN A 110 -5.92 -4.35 10.89
C ASN A 110 -6.72 -5.65 10.73
N LEU A 111 -8.05 -5.60 10.87
CA LEU A 111 -8.91 -6.68 10.40
C LEU A 111 -9.96 -6.07 9.47
N ALA A 112 -10.15 -6.71 8.32
CA ALA A 112 -11.01 -6.29 7.22
C ALA A 112 -12.52 -6.36 7.53
N ASP A 113 -12.90 -6.18 8.80
CA ASP A 113 -14.27 -6.05 9.24
C ASP A 113 -14.53 -4.57 9.50
N ASP A 114 -15.44 -4.00 8.71
CA ASP A 114 -15.82 -2.60 8.78
C ASP A 114 -16.17 -2.24 10.24
N PRO A 115 -15.45 -1.30 10.89
CA PRO A 115 -15.66 -0.97 12.30
C PRO A 115 -17.09 -0.47 12.57
N VAL A 116 -17.77 0.01 11.53
CA VAL A 116 -19.21 0.34 11.55
C VAL A 116 -20.04 -0.94 11.74
N ILE A 117 -19.86 -1.96 10.89
CA ILE A 117 -20.66 -3.20 10.93
C ILE A 117 -20.47 -3.96 12.26
N SER A 118 -19.24 -4.00 12.79
CA SER A 118 -18.98 -4.65 14.08
C SER A 118 -19.66 -3.94 15.26
N ASN A 119 -19.76 -2.60 15.21
CA ASN A 119 -20.44 -1.79 16.22
C ASN A 119 -21.97 -1.97 16.15
N GLU A 120 -22.53 -2.01 14.94
CA GLU A 120 -23.98 -2.22 14.73
C GLU A 120 -24.41 -3.62 15.19
N ILE A 121 -23.62 -4.66 14.89
CA ILE A 121 -23.86 -6.04 15.38
C ILE A 121 -23.80 -6.10 16.91
N SER A 122 -22.86 -5.36 17.54
CA SER A 122 -22.76 -5.28 18.99
C SER A 122 -23.99 -4.62 19.63
N LEU A 123 -24.53 -3.59 19.02
CA LEU A 123 -25.71 -2.87 19.52
C LEU A 123 -27.01 -3.69 19.34
N MET A 124 -27.16 -4.37 18.21
CA MET A 124 -28.27 -5.31 18.00
C MET A 124 -28.20 -6.47 18.99
N ASN A 125 -27.02 -7.05 19.20
CA ASN A 125 -26.83 -8.10 20.21
C ASN A 125 -27.18 -7.62 21.62
N LYS A 126 -26.92 -6.34 21.95
CA LYS A 126 -27.29 -5.76 23.24
C LYS A 126 -28.80 -5.68 23.42
N LEU A 127 -29.53 -5.17 22.43
CA LEU A 127 -31.00 -5.10 22.47
C LEU A 127 -31.62 -6.51 22.65
N PHE A 128 -31.09 -7.48 21.91
CA PHE A 128 -31.50 -8.87 22.06
C PHE A 128 -31.15 -9.46 23.44
N LEU A 129 -29.95 -9.20 23.96
CA LEU A 129 -29.53 -9.69 25.28
C LEU A 129 -30.36 -9.08 26.41
N THR A 130 -30.73 -7.81 26.32
CA THR A 130 -31.62 -7.16 27.30
C THR A 130 -32.97 -7.88 27.33
N TYR A 131 -33.58 -8.11 26.17
CA TYR A 131 -34.81 -8.90 26.05
C TYR A 131 -34.66 -10.31 26.68
N VAL A 132 -33.57 -11.02 26.36
CA VAL A 132 -33.32 -12.37 26.90
C VAL A 132 -33.14 -12.33 28.41
N LEU A 133 -32.44 -11.33 28.95
CA LEU A 133 -32.20 -11.22 30.39
C LEU A 133 -33.47 -10.87 31.15
N ASP A 134 -34.30 -9.97 30.62
CA ASP A 134 -35.53 -9.55 31.29
C ASP A 134 -36.62 -10.63 31.19
N SER A 135 -36.74 -11.29 30.04
CA SER A 135 -37.60 -12.49 29.92
C SER A 135 -37.13 -13.62 30.84
N TYR A 136 -35.82 -13.86 30.95
CA TYR A 136 -35.26 -14.86 31.86
C TYR A 136 -35.46 -14.49 33.34
N ARG A 137 -35.38 -13.21 33.69
CA ARG A 137 -35.71 -12.73 35.04
C ARG A 137 -37.18 -12.94 35.37
N ALA A 138 -38.09 -12.63 34.45
CA ALA A 138 -39.52 -12.85 34.62
C ALA A 138 -39.85 -14.34 34.80
N PHE A 139 -39.20 -15.21 34.01
CA PHE A 139 -39.26 -16.65 34.17
C PHE A 139 -38.85 -17.12 35.57
N LEU A 140 -37.72 -16.62 36.09
CA LEU A 140 -37.20 -17.04 37.40
C LEU A 140 -37.98 -16.49 38.60
N THR A 141 -38.56 -15.30 38.47
CA THR A 141 -39.22 -14.60 39.59
C THR A 141 -40.71 -14.88 39.67
N THR A 142 -41.40 -14.88 38.54
CA THR A 142 -42.86 -14.98 38.47
C THR A 142 -43.31 -16.32 37.87
N GLY A 143 -42.42 -17.05 37.18
CA GLY A 143 -42.79 -18.27 36.46
C GLY A 143 -43.70 -18.02 35.26
N GLU A 144 -43.64 -16.80 34.70
CA GLU A 144 -44.40 -16.40 33.53
C GLU A 144 -43.88 -17.12 32.28
N ASP A 145 -44.79 -17.59 31.42
CA ASP A 145 -44.49 -18.22 30.13
C ASP A 145 -44.85 -17.31 28.93
N ASP A 146 -45.42 -16.13 29.18
CA ASP A 146 -45.75 -15.14 28.16
C ASP A 146 -44.76 -13.97 28.19
N TYR A 147 -43.97 -13.85 27.12
CA TYR A 147 -42.92 -12.83 26.97
C TYR A 147 -43.24 -11.83 25.85
N SER A 148 -44.47 -11.82 25.33
CA SER A 148 -44.84 -10.96 24.20
C SER A 148 -44.68 -9.47 24.49
N SER A 149 -44.86 -9.03 25.74
CA SER A 149 -44.63 -7.63 26.13
C SER A 149 -43.15 -7.22 25.96
N TYR A 150 -42.22 -8.03 26.48
CA TYR A 150 -40.79 -7.75 26.38
C TYR A 150 -40.30 -7.81 24.93
N PHE A 151 -40.90 -8.67 24.11
CA PHE A 151 -40.58 -8.72 22.68
C PHE A 151 -41.06 -7.46 21.95
N ALA A 152 -42.26 -6.96 22.26
CA ALA A 152 -42.80 -5.73 21.68
C ALA A 152 -41.95 -4.50 22.05
N ASP A 153 -41.44 -4.43 23.28
CA ASP A 153 -40.55 -3.35 23.70
C ASP A 153 -39.23 -3.36 22.91
N MET A 154 -38.64 -4.54 22.72
CA MET A 154 -37.43 -4.72 21.91
C MET A 154 -37.69 -4.40 20.42
N GLU A 155 -38.85 -4.78 19.88
CA GLU A 155 -39.24 -4.46 18.50
C GLU A 155 -39.35 -2.95 18.27
N ASN A 156 -39.94 -2.22 19.22
CA ASN A 156 -40.03 -0.76 19.17
C ASN A 156 -38.64 -0.09 19.19
N GLU A 157 -37.73 -0.58 20.03
CA GLU A 157 -36.36 -0.05 20.07
C GLU A 157 -35.58 -0.35 18.77
N TYR A 158 -35.80 -1.52 18.16
CA TYR A 158 -35.22 -1.81 16.84
C TYR A 158 -35.76 -0.91 15.73
N LEU A 159 -37.04 -0.59 15.76
CA LEU A 159 -37.64 0.31 14.77
C LEU A 159 -37.04 1.72 14.86
N VAL A 160 -36.87 2.25 16.07
CA VAL A 160 -36.19 3.54 16.29
C VAL A 160 -34.77 3.50 15.74
N TYR A 161 -34.03 2.42 16.00
CA TYR A 161 -32.68 2.25 15.49
C TYR A 161 -32.62 2.17 13.95
N ILE A 162 -33.56 1.46 13.33
CA ILE A 162 -33.67 1.38 11.86
C ILE A 162 -33.91 2.78 11.26
N ASP A 163 -34.77 3.58 11.87
CA ASP A 163 -35.04 4.95 11.42
C ASP A 163 -33.79 5.83 11.53
N GLU A 164 -33.00 5.70 12.60
CA GLU A 164 -31.72 6.41 12.75
C GLU A 164 -30.69 6.01 11.70
N VAL A 165 -30.56 4.71 11.41
CA VAL A 165 -29.66 4.20 10.37
C VAL A 165 -30.09 4.69 8.99
N GLN A 166 -31.40 4.67 8.70
CA GLN A 166 -31.92 5.21 7.44
C GLN A 166 -31.67 6.71 7.30
N ALA A 167 -31.80 7.49 8.38
CA ALA A 167 -31.49 8.91 8.37
C ALA A 167 -30.01 9.16 8.06
N LYS A 168 -29.09 8.39 8.66
CA LYS A 168 -27.65 8.47 8.36
C LYS A 168 -27.35 8.08 6.91
N MET A 169 -27.96 7.01 6.42
CA MET A 169 -27.79 6.56 5.03
C MET A 169 -28.24 7.65 4.04
N ASN A 170 -29.34 8.35 4.30
CA ASN A 170 -29.79 9.44 3.44
C ASN A 170 -28.80 10.61 3.43
N ILE A 171 -28.22 10.97 4.58
CA ILE A 171 -27.17 12.00 4.67
C ILE A 171 -25.93 11.60 3.87
N ASP A 172 -25.51 10.34 3.95
CA ASP A 172 -24.36 9.82 3.21
C ASP A 172 -24.61 9.81 1.69
N VAL A 173 -25.83 9.50 1.25
CA VAL A 173 -26.24 9.59 -0.15
C VAL A 173 -26.18 11.03 -0.64
N GLU A 174 -26.73 11.99 0.11
CA GLU A 174 -26.63 13.43 -0.23
C GLU A 174 -25.17 13.90 -0.29
N LEU A 175 -24.34 13.47 0.67
CA LEU A 175 -22.91 13.78 0.67
C LEU A 175 -22.23 13.21 -0.58
N HIS A 176 -22.55 11.97 -0.97
CA HIS A 176 -22.01 11.34 -2.15
C HIS A 176 -22.36 12.11 -3.42
N GLU A 177 -23.63 12.51 -3.58
CA GLU A 177 -24.08 13.30 -4.72
C GLU A 177 -23.36 14.66 -4.79
N THR A 178 -23.23 15.36 -3.67
CA THR A 178 -22.51 16.66 -3.65
C THR A 178 -21.02 16.51 -3.95
N LEU A 179 -20.38 15.43 -3.49
CA LEU A 179 -18.99 15.13 -3.82
C LEU A 179 -18.81 14.78 -5.29
N GLN A 180 -19.75 14.01 -5.86
CA GLN A 180 -19.73 13.67 -7.28
C GLN A 180 -19.88 14.93 -8.15
N GLN A 181 -20.81 15.83 -7.82
CA GLN A 181 -20.97 17.10 -8.53
C GLN A 181 -19.71 17.97 -8.46
N LYS A 182 -19.06 18.05 -7.29
CA LYS A 182 -17.78 18.77 -7.13
C LYS A 182 -16.68 18.16 -7.99
N LEU A 183 -16.63 16.83 -8.08
CA LEU A 183 -15.66 16.10 -8.88
C LEU A 183 -15.87 16.36 -10.38
N GLU A 184 -17.11 16.35 -10.86
CA GLU A 184 -17.46 16.69 -12.24
C GLU A 184 -17.09 18.14 -12.58
N SER A 185 -17.46 19.11 -11.72
CA SER A 185 -17.07 20.51 -11.93
C SER A 185 -15.55 20.71 -11.95
N ASN A 186 -14.81 19.98 -11.12
CA ASN A 186 -13.34 20.04 -11.14
C ASN A 186 -12.76 19.40 -12.41
N LYS A 187 -13.34 18.32 -12.92
CA LYS A 187 -12.93 17.72 -14.21
C LYS A 187 -13.13 18.70 -15.36
N GLU A 188 -14.26 19.41 -15.40
CA GLU A 188 -14.51 20.43 -16.43
C GLU A 188 -13.49 21.57 -16.37
N LYS A 189 -13.20 22.09 -15.17
CA LYS A 189 -12.16 23.13 -14.97
C LYS A 189 -10.78 22.64 -15.40
N TYR A 190 -10.45 21.39 -15.08
CA TYR A 190 -9.18 20.79 -15.47
C TYR A 190 -9.06 20.68 -17.00
N ASN A 191 -10.11 20.24 -17.68
CA ASN A 191 -10.12 20.16 -19.14
C ASN A 191 -9.95 21.54 -19.79
N LEU A 192 -10.67 22.57 -19.30
CA LEU A 192 -10.51 23.94 -19.77
C LEU A 192 -9.08 24.48 -19.55
N PHE A 193 -8.49 24.19 -18.39
CA PHE A 193 -7.10 24.56 -18.10
C PHE A 193 -6.12 23.86 -19.05
N PHE A 194 -6.34 22.58 -19.33
CA PHE A 194 -5.52 21.81 -20.25
C PHE A 194 -5.57 22.37 -21.68
N ASP A 195 -6.77 22.69 -22.18
CA ASP A 195 -6.96 23.31 -23.50
C ASP A 195 -6.25 24.67 -23.60
N GLU A 196 -6.34 25.50 -22.57
CA GLU A 196 -5.63 26.79 -22.51
C GLU A 196 -4.11 26.61 -22.42
N MET A 197 -3.63 25.57 -21.74
CA MET A 197 -2.21 25.22 -21.67
C MET A 197 -1.68 24.76 -23.04
N GLU A 198 -2.43 23.94 -23.78
CA GLU A 198 -2.06 23.56 -25.15
C GLU A 198 -2.01 24.78 -26.08
N ARG A 199 -2.98 25.69 -25.98
CA ARG A 199 -2.98 26.97 -26.72
C ARG A 199 -1.76 27.82 -26.37
N ALA A 200 -1.40 27.92 -25.10
CA ALA A 200 -0.22 28.66 -24.66
C ALA A 200 1.07 28.07 -25.22
N ASN A 201 1.20 26.74 -25.23
CA ASN A 201 2.35 26.04 -25.82
C ASN A 201 2.44 26.26 -27.34
N ALA A 202 1.32 26.22 -28.05
CA ALA A 202 1.27 26.51 -29.48
C ALA A 202 1.72 27.95 -29.78
N LEU A 203 1.21 28.93 -29.01
CA LEU A 203 1.60 30.34 -29.13
C LEU A 203 3.09 30.55 -28.81
N GLN A 204 3.63 29.90 -27.77
CA GLN A 204 5.05 29.98 -27.45
C GLN A 204 5.92 29.42 -28.58
N THR A 205 5.48 28.32 -29.19
CA THR A 205 6.16 27.74 -30.35
C THR A 205 6.16 28.71 -31.53
N ASP A 206 5.05 29.41 -31.78
CA ASP A 206 4.98 30.39 -32.86
C ASP A 206 5.80 31.65 -32.57
N VAL A 207 5.85 32.12 -31.33
CA VAL A 207 6.73 33.22 -30.91
C VAL A 207 8.20 32.87 -31.18
N SER A 208 8.64 31.65 -30.85
CA SER A 208 10.03 31.23 -31.11
C SER A 208 10.36 31.15 -32.60
N LYS A 209 9.41 30.69 -33.45
CA LYS A 209 9.55 30.71 -34.91
C LYS A 209 9.66 32.13 -35.45
N PHE A 210 8.79 33.04 -35.01
CA PHE A 210 8.84 34.44 -35.44
C PHE A 210 10.13 35.12 -35.01
N GLN A 211 10.61 34.86 -33.79
CA GLN A 211 11.88 35.39 -33.32
C GLN A 211 13.05 34.90 -34.20
N SER A 212 13.08 33.60 -34.48
CA SER A 212 14.09 33.00 -35.37
C SER A 212 14.05 33.60 -36.78
N TYR A 213 12.84 33.82 -37.32
CA TYR A 213 12.65 34.47 -38.61
C TYR A 213 13.15 35.92 -38.62
N ILE A 214 12.82 36.69 -37.57
CA ILE A 214 13.29 38.08 -37.39
C ILE A 214 14.81 38.12 -37.34
N ASP A 215 15.44 37.21 -36.60
CA ASP A 215 16.90 37.16 -36.46
C ASP A 215 17.59 36.83 -37.80
N ILE A 216 17.03 35.89 -38.58
CA ILE A 216 17.50 35.61 -39.95
C ILE A 216 17.39 36.87 -40.82
N GLN A 217 16.28 37.60 -40.75
CA GLN A 217 16.10 38.81 -41.55
C GLN A 217 17.01 39.94 -41.12
N LYS A 218 17.26 40.13 -39.82
CA LYS A 218 18.25 41.08 -39.30
C LYS A 218 19.66 40.75 -39.80
N GLN A 219 20.05 39.47 -39.76
CA GLN A 219 21.35 39.04 -40.30
C GLN A 219 21.46 39.30 -41.80
N ARG A 220 20.39 39.07 -42.57
CA ARG A 220 20.36 39.41 -44.00
C ARG A 220 20.50 40.93 -44.19
N GLN A 221 19.75 41.73 -43.44
CA GLN A 221 19.81 43.20 -43.48
C GLN A 221 21.23 43.72 -43.24
N LEU A 222 22.00 43.10 -42.33
CA LEU A 222 23.39 43.47 -42.07
C LEU A 222 24.35 43.08 -43.23
N LYS A 223 24.06 42.01 -43.97
CA LYS A 223 24.92 41.51 -45.06
C LYS A 223 24.75 42.28 -46.37
N TRP A 224 23.53 42.70 -46.71
CA TRP A 224 23.23 43.35 -47.99
C TRP A 224 24.02 44.65 -48.26
N PRO A 225 24.27 45.54 -47.29
CA PRO A 225 25.10 46.73 -47.50
C PRO A 225 26.51 46.41 -48.01
N SER A 226 27.18 45.41 -47.42
CA SER A 226 28.52 44.97 -47.84
C SER A 226 28.49 44.37 -49.25
N VAL A 227 27.43 43.62 -49.58
CA VAL A 227 27.25 43.06 -50.94
C VAL A 227 27.05 44.17 -51.97
N ILE A 228 26.25 45.18 -51.64
CA ILE A 228 26.03 46.34 -52.51
C ILE A 228 27.33 47.14 -52.69
N GLU A 229 28.12 47.30 -51.65
CA GLU A 229 29.40 48.02 -51.70
C GLU A 229 30.43 47.29 -52.58
N LYS A 230 30.56 45.96 -52.44
CA LYS A 230 31.40 45.14 -53.33
C LYS A 230 30.97 45.25 -54.79
N ALA A 231 29.67 45.11 -55.05
CA ALA A 231 29.14 45.22 -56.41
C ALA A 231 29.41 46.60 -57.04
N LYS A 232 29.33 47.69 -56.24
CA LYS A 232 29.70 49.04 -56.71
C LYS A 232 31.18 49.16 -57.02
N SER A 233 32.05 48.58 -56.19
CA SER A 233 33.50 48.56 -56.42
C SER A 233 33.86 47.83 -57.72
N ASP A 234 33.25 46.67 -57.96
CA ASP A 234 33.52 45.87 -59.17
C ASP A 234 33.11 46.62 -60.44
N ILE A 235 31.97 47.33 -60.42
CA ILE A 235 31.54 48.18 -61.53
C ILE A 235 32.57 49.29 -61.80
N SER A 236 33.11 49.93 -60.76
CA SER A 236 34.12 50.98 -60.92
C SER A 236 35.40 50.46 -61.58
N ASN A 237 35.88 49.30 -61.14
CA ASN A 237 37.10 48.67 -61.67
C ASN A 237 36.96 48.32 -63.16
N ILE A 238 35.80 47.80 -63.57
CA ILE A 238 35.53 47.46 -64.97
C ILE A 238 35.54 48.72 -65.86
N ILE A 239 34.95 49.81 -65.38
CA ILE A 239 34.94 51.09 -66.11
C ILE A 239 36.36 51.61 -66.33
N GLU A 240 37.23 51.51 -65.33
CA GLU A 240 38.62 51.95 -65.42
C GLU A 240 39.44 51.10 -66.40
N SER A 241 39.26 49.78 -66.40
CA SER A 241 39.91 48.88 -67.34
C SER A 241 39.55 49.20 -68.80
N ILE A 242 38.29 49.53 -69.09
CA ILE A 242 37.84 49.89 -70.45
C ILE A 242 38.51 51.19 -70.92
N LYS A 243 38.73 52.13 -70.01
CA LYS A 243 39.38 53.41 -70.32
C LYS A 243 40.84 53.22 -70.70
N ASN A 244 41.58 52.36 -70.01
CA ASN A 244 42.99 52.10 -70.27
C ASN A 244 43.22 51.42 -71.64
N ILE A 245 42.43 50.40 -71.97
CA ILE A 245 42.54 49.67 -73.25
C ILE A 245 42.31 50.59 -74.46
N ASN A 246 41.39 51.55 -74.35
CA ASN A 246 41.14 52.50 -75.43
C ASN A 246 42.31 53.47 -75.66
N LYS A 247 43.07 53.80 -74.61
CA LYS A 247 44.25 54.67 -74.71
C LYS A 247 45.40 53.96 -75.43
N GLU A 248 45.69 52.71 -75.06
CA GLU A 248 46.74 51.91 -75.69
C GLU A 248 46.50 51.72 -77.20
N LYS A 249 45.23 51.54 -77.60
CA LYS A 249 44.85 51.45 -79.02
C LYS A 249 45.17 52.73 -79.80
N GLN A 250 44.98 53.91 -79.21
CA GLN A 250 45.25 55.18 -79.88
C GLN A 250 46.76 55.43 -80.03
N ASP A 251 47.55 55.07 -79.03
CA ASP A 251 49.01 55.26 -79.05
C ASP A 251 49.66 54.45 -80.20
N ILE A 252 49.24 53.19 -80.39
CA ILE A 252 49.74 52.30 -81.46
C ILE A 252 49.43 52.86 -82.87
N ILE A 253 48.25 53.44 -83.07
CA ILE A 253 47.87 54.03 -84.36
C ILE A 253 48.74 55.26 -84.67
N SER A 254 49.02 56.08 -83.66
CA SER A 254 49.84 57.29 -83.81
C SER A 254 51.32 56.99 -84.12
N ASP A 255 51.85 55.86 -83.62
CA ASP A 255 53.23 55.45 -83.85
C ASP A 255 53.45 54.85 -85.24
N LEU A 256 52.41 54.27 -85.84
CA LEU A 256 52.44 53.75 -87.21
C LEU A 256 52.41 54.88 -88.25
N GLU A 257 51.68 55.96 -88.01
CA GLU A 257 51.61 57.12 -88.92
C GLU A 257 52.91 57.93 -88.97
N LYS A 258 53.68 57.95 -87.87
CA LYS A 258 54.91 58.76 -87.76
C LYS A 258 56.11 58.23 -88.54
N LYS A 259 56.10 56.95 -88.94
CA LYS A 259 57.32 56.27 -89.44
C LYS A 259 57.24 55.90 -90.92
N ASN A 260 56.82 56.80 -91.81
CA ASN A 260 56.86 56.61 -93.27
C ASN A 260 58.23 56.09 -93.77
N LEU A 261 58.38 54.77 -93.88
CA LEU A 261 59.63 54.08 -94.19
C LEU A 261 59.53 53.44 -95.58
N THR A 262 60.53 53.70 -96.42
CA THR A 262 60.59 53.25 -97.82
C THR A 262 61.22 51.86 -97.92
N LEU A 263 60.64 50.99 -98.77
CA LEU A 263 60.94 49.55 -98.87
C LEU A 263 62.39 49.18 -99.22
N LYS A 264 63.16 50.09 -99.85
CA LYS A 264 64.57 49.84 -100.23
C LYS A 264 65.55 50.01 -99.07
N ASP A 265 65.32 50.97 -98.17
CA ASP A 265 66.13 51.11 -96.95
C ASP A 265 65.87 49.94 -96.00
N ILE A 266 64.64 49.38 -96.04
CA ILE A 266 64.24 48.18 -95.31
C ILE A 266 65.01 46.95 -95.81
N GLU A 267 65.36 46.82 -97.09
CA GLU A 267 66.10 45.67 -97.63
C GLU A 267 67.60 45.69 -97.29
N GLU A 268 68.27 46.85 -97.35
CA GLU A 268 69.66 46.98 -96.87
C GLU A 268 69.74 46.85 -95.34
N LEU A 269 68.79 47.46 -94.61
CA LEU A 269 68.63 47.20 -93.18
C LEU A 269 68.33 45.73 -92.92
N HIS A 270 67.56 45.01 -93.75
CA HIS A 270 67.31 43.58 -93.57
C HIS A 270 68.55 42.73 -93.81
N LYS A 271 69.48 43.16 -94.67
CA LYS A 271 70.72 42.42 -95.00
C LYS A 271 71.78 42.61 -93.92
N ASP A 272 71.95 43.85 -93.44
CA ASP A 272 72.80 44.13 -92.27
C ASP A 272 72.17 43.61 -90.98
N ARG A 273 70.83 43.72 -90.85
CA ARG A 273 70.07 43.02 -89.83
C ARG A 273 70.26 41.53 -89.98
N ALA A 274 70.29 40.90 -91.14
CA ALA A 274 70.47 39.44 -91.23
C ALA A 274 71.86 39.01 -90.73
N ARG A 275 72.91 39.77 -91.06
CA ARG A 275 74.28 39.51 -90.60
C ARG A 275 74.45 39.77 -89.10
N LEU A 276 73.97 40.92 -88.62
CA LEU A 276 73.94 41.26 -87.20
C LEU A 276 72.99 40.35 -86.43
N THR A 277 71.88 39.91 -87.02
CA THR A 277 70.94 38.94 -86.43
C THR A 277 71.60 37.56 -86.35
N SER A 278 72.47 37.18 -87.28
CA SER A 278 73.19 35.91 -87.18
C SER A 278 74.24 35.92 -86.07
N SER A 279 75.03 37.00 -85.93
CA SER A 279 75.97 37.14 -84.81
C SER A 279 75.26 37.38 -83.47
N LEU A 280 74.19 38.18 -83.47
CA LEU A 280 73.33 38.39 -82.31
C LEU A 280 72.60 37.10 -81.95
N ASN A 281 72.17 36.25 -82.89
CA ASN A 281 71.58 34.94 -82.59
C ASN A 281 72.62 33.99 -81.95
N LEU A 282 73.88 34.06 -82.35
CA LEU A 282 74.96 33.30 -81.70
C LEU A 282 75.24 33.80 -80.28
N ILE A 283 75.28 35.11 -80.07
CA ILE A 283 75.45 35.70 -78.74
C ILE A 283 74.20 35.47 -77.88
N ASP A 284 73.00 35.64 -78.44
CA ASP A 284 71.69 35.34 -77.83
C ASP A 284 71.60 33.88 -77.47
N SER A 285 72.08 32.95 -78.30
CA SER A 285 72.03 31.53 -77.95
C SER A 285 72.93 31.22 -76.76
N LYS A 286 74.15 31.79 -76.69
CA LYS A 286 75.02 31.68 -75.51
C LYS A 286 74.45 32.40 -74.28
N GLN A 287 73.86 33.57 -74.47
CA GLN A 287 73.20 34.33 -73.40
C GLN A 287 71.95 33.59 -72.91
N ARG A 288 71.16 32.99 -73.80
CA ARG A 288 69.99 32.16 -73.46
C ARG A 288 70.43 30.89 -72.74
N GLN A 289 71.51 30.23 -73.16
CA GLN A 289 72.06 29.08 -72.43
C GLN A 289 72.53 29.47 -71.03
N THR A 290 73.26 30.59 -70.91
CA THR A 290 73.73 31.08 -69.60
C THR A 290 72.56 31.53 -68.73
N LYS A 291 71.57 32.22 -69.31
CA LYS A 291 70.35 32.64 -68.62
C LYS A 291 69.50 31.43 -68.21
N GLN A 292 69.35 30.42 -69.05
CA GLN A 292 68.69 29.15 -68.69
C GLN A 292 69.43 28.42 -67.56
N LEU A 293 70.77 28.46 -67.54
CA LEU A 293 71.55 27.86 -66.46
C LEU A 293 71.39 28.66 -65.15
N ILE A 294 71.40 29.99 -65.21
CA ILE A 294 71.13 30.85 -64.05
C ILE A 294 69.68 30.68 -63.58
N GLU A 295 68.72 30.63 -64.50
CA GLU A 295 67.29 30.51 -64.22
C GLU A 295 66.98 29.15 -63.60
N SER A 296 67.50 28.05 -64.16
CA SER A 296 67.41 26.72 -63.54
C SER A 296 68.08 26.65 -62.18
N LYS A 297 69.25 27.28 -61.99
CA LYS A 297 69.88 27.36 -60.67
C LYS A 297 69.07 28.21 -59.68
N SER A 298 68.52 29.32 -60.13
CA SER A 298 67.64 30.18 -59.33
C SER A 298 66.33 29.48 -58.98
N GLU A 299 65.81 28.66 -59.89
CA GLU A 299 64.61 27.86 -59.69
C GLU A 299 64.89 26.75 -58.68
N THR A 300 66.02 26.05 -58.79
CA THR A 300 66.45 25.10 -57.76
C THR A 300 66.63 25.76 -56.40
N LEU A 301 67.16 26.99 -56.34
CA LEU A 301 67.34 27.73 -55.09
C LEU A 301 66.00 28.21 -54.52
N LYS A 302 65.07 28.66 -55.35
CA LYS A 302 63.69 28.99 -54.96
C LYS A 302 62.94 27.77 -54.45
N LEU A 303 63.10 26.61 -55.09
CA LEU A 303 62.51 25.35 -54.63
C LEU A 303 63.08 24.92 -53.28
N GLN A 304 64.40 25.01 -53.08
CA GLN A 304 65.03 24.71 -51.79
C GLN A 304 64.63 25.71 -50.69
N PHE A 305 64.49 27.00 -51.03
CA PHE A 305 63.99 28.01 -50.10
C PHE A 305 62.51 27.77 -49.74
N SER A 306 61.68 27.42 -50.71
CA SER A 306 60.28 27.05 -50.50
C SER A 306 60.16 25.79 -49.63
N ASP A 307 61.00 24.77 -49.86
CA ASP A 307 61.06 23.56 -49.01
C ASP A 307 61.51 23.90 -47.58
N LEU A 308 62.48 24.79 -47.40
CA LEU A 308 62.89 25.29 -46.09
C LEU A 308 61.75 26.03 -45.38
N GLN A 309 61.05 26.92 -46.09
CA GLN A 309 59.91 27.67 -45.57
C GLN A 309 58.74 26.74 -45.22
N ALA A 310 58.47 25.72 -46.04
CA ALA A 310 57.48 24.70 -45.77
C ALA A 310 57.82 23.89 -44.50
N LYS A 311 59.09 23.52 -44.30
CA LYS A 311 59.56 22.85 -43.07
C LYS A 311 59.42 23.72 -41.83
N ILE A 312 59.67 25.02 -41.95
CA ILE A 312 59.51 25.97 -40.84
C ILE A 312 58.03 26.21 -40.52
N ASN A 313 57.18 26.34 -41.54
CA ASN A 313 55.74 26.41 -41.35
C ASN A 313 55.18 25.12 -40.73
N PHE A 314 55.66 23.95 -41.16
CA PHE A 314 55.29 22.66 -40.57
C PHE A 314 55.71 22.57 -39.09
N TYR A 315 56.92 23.02 -38.76
CA TYR A 315 57.39 23.10 -37.37
C TYR A 315 56.51 24.03 -36.53
N ASN A 316 56.27 25.26 -37.00
CA ASN A 316 55.44 26.24 -36.29
C ASN A 316 54.01 25.70 -36.10
N ASN A 317 53.40 25.10 -37.12
CA ASN A 317 52.08 24.47 -37.03
C ASN A 317 52.04 23.31 -36.02
N SER A 318 53.08 22.48 -35.98
CA SER A 318 53.18 21.37 -35.03
C SER A 318 53.29 21.90 -33.59
N ILE A 319 54.04 22.99 -33.37
CA ILE A 319 54.12 23.66 -32.06
C ILE A 319 52.76 24.25 -31.66
N TYR A 320 52.03 24.87 -32.59
CA TYR A 320 50.68 25.37 -32.33
C TYR A 320 49.68 24.25 -31.99
N GLN A 321 49.74 23.11 -32.68
CA GLN A 321 48.90 21.94 -32.35
C GLN A 321 49.21 21.43 -30.95
N ILE A 322 50.49 21.23 -30.64
CA ILE A 322 50.93 20.78 -29.30
C ILE A 322 50.46 21.76 -28.21
N LEU A 323 50.60 23.07 -28.43
CA LEU A 323 50.17 24.10 -27.48
C LEU A 323 48.64 24.20 -27.33
N ASN A 324 47.88 23.92 -28.39
CA ASN A 324 46.42 23.99 -28.35
C ASN A 324 45.81 22.74 -27.69
N ASP A 325 46.42 21.57 -27.89
CA ASP A 325 45.98 20.31 -27.28
C ASP A 325 46.38 20.22 -25.80
N LEU A 326 47.44 20.92 -25.40
CA LEU A 326 47.88 21.03 -24.01
C LEU A 326 47.11 22.15 -23.29
N SER A 327 46.07 21.78 -22.54
CA SER A 327 45.41 22.68 -21.58
C SER A 327 46.26 22.89 -20.33
N LEU A 328 47.41 23.56 -20.48
CA LEU A 328 48.30 23.91 -19.36
C LEU A 328 47.78 25.15 -18.62
N GLU A 329 47.77 25.10 -17.29
CA GLU A 329 47.29 26.19 -16.41
C GLU A 329 48.05 27.53 -16.56
N THR A 330 49.26 27.50 -17.13
CA THR A 330 50.04 28.71 -17.44
C THR A 330 50.49 28.69 -18.89
N PRO A 331 50.08 29.68 -19.72
CA PRO A 331 50.48 29.72 -21.13
C PRO A 331 52.00 29.94 -21.21
N PRO A 332 52.76 29.03 -21.85
CA PRO A 332 54.20 29.24 -22.05
C PRO A 332 54.43 30.39 -23.04
N ASP A 333 55.57 31.06 -22.89
CA ASP A 333 55.94 32.24 -23.67
C ASP A 333 56.21 31.87 -25.14
N THR A 334 55.17 32.01 -25.97
CA THR A 334 55.12 31.59 -27.38
C THR A 334 56.19 32.26 -28.24
N SER A 335 56.65 33.43 -27.82
CA SER A 335 57.67 34.23 -28.49
C SER A 335 59.05 33.55 -28.58
N SER A 336 59.36 32.63 -27.65
CA SER A 336 60.67 31.96 -27.57
C SER A 336 60.77 30.65 -28.35
N LEU A 337 59.62 30.12 -28.81
CA LEU A 337 59.49 28.81 -29.46
C LEU A 337 59.19 28.90 -30.97
N ILE A 338 58.83 30.09 -31.46
CA ILE A 338 58.44 30.31 -32.86
C ILE A 338 59.63 30.85 -33.65
N ILE A 339 59.85 30.29 -34.84
CA ILE A 339 60.86 30.77 -35.79
C ILE A 339 60.18 31.77 -36.73
N ASN A 340 60.36 33.07 -36.47
CA ASN A 340 59.77 34.17 -37.26
C ASN A 340 60.73 34.79 -38.29
N SER A 341 62.03 34.48 -38.27
CA SER A 341 63.01 35.17 -39.10
C SER A 341 63.33 34.41 -40.39
N LEU A 342 62.56 34.68 -41.44
CA LEU A 342 62.96 34.47 -42.84
C LEU A 342 62.40 35.63 -43.65
N ASP A 343 63.10 36.76 -43.63
CA ASP A 343 62.72 37.91 -44.46
C ASP A 343 62.91 37.57 -45.95
N GLU A 344 61.99 38.04 -46.80
CA GLU A 344 62.07 37.86 -48.26
C GLU A 344 63.35 38.46 -48.87
N GLU A 345 64.07 39.31 -48.14
CA GLU A 345 65.36 39.90 -48.54
C GLU A 345 66.52 38.90 -48.67
N TYR A 346 66.41 37.69 -48.08
CA TYR A 346 67.44 36.65 -48.25
C TYR A 346 67.59 36.16 -49.71
N GLN A 347 66.57 36.38 -50.56
CA GLN A 347 66.60 35.96 -51.96
C GLN A 347 67.45 36.87 -52.86
N SER A 348 67.68 38.13 -52.48
CA SER A 348 68.28 39.14 -53.37
C SER A 348 69.74 39.49 -53.06
N THR A 349 70.17 39.42 -51.79
CA THR A 349 71.43 40.07 -51.36
C THR A 349 72.43 39.18 -50.64
N LYS A 350 72.10 37.92 -50.31
CA LYS A 350 72.98 37.05 -49.50
C LYS A 350 73.02 35.59 -50.00
N ALA A 351 73.35 35.39 -51.27
CA ALA A 351 73.74 34.06 -51.74
C ALA A 351 75.14 33.70 -51.21
N GLY A 352 75.23 32.84 -50.18
CA GLY A 352 76.50 32.31 -49.67
C GLY A 352 76.69 32.35 -48.14
N THR A 353 75.67 32.68 -47.35
CA THR A 353 75.78 32.81 -45.89
C THR A 353 75.73 31.46 -45.15
N SER A 354 76.42 31.36 -44.02
CA SER A 354 76.45 30.13 -43.19
C SER A 354 75.08 29.85 -42.55
N PRO A 355 74.64 28.58 -42.42
CA PRO A 355 73.36 28.20 -41.81
C PRO A 355 73.08 28.80 -40.41
N HIS A 356 74.13 29.12 -39.64
CA HIS A 356 74.01 29.71 -38.30
C HIS A 356 73.66 31.20 -38.31
N GLU A 357 73.90 31.92 -39.42
CA GLU A 357 73.50 33.33 -39.59
C GLU A 357 72.10 33.46 -40.20
N MET A 358 71.59 32.41 -40.87
CA MET A 358 70.24 32.41 -41.44
C MET A 358 69.14 32.20 -40.40
N VAL A 359 69.38 31.40 -39.35
CA VAL A 359 68.39 31.15 -38.27
C VAL A 359 69.09 31.14 -36.89
N PRO A 360 69.20 32.30 -36.22
CA PRO A 360 69.93 32.45 -34.95
C PRO A 360 69.31 31.74 -33.73
N ILE A 361 68.05 31.31 -33.83
CA ILE A 361 67.24 30.81 -32.70
C ILE A 361 67.48 29.31 -32.43
N LEU A 362 68.02 28.56 -33.40
CA LEU A 362 68.23 27.10 -33.35
C LEU A 362 68.93 26.59 -32.07
N PRO A 363 70.01 27.23 -31.56
CA PRO A 363 70.69 26.75 -30.35
C PRO A 363 69.86 26.95 -29.07
N LYS A 364 69.09 28.04 -28.98
CA LYS A 364 68.26 28.38 -27.82
C LYS A 364 66.94 27.59 -27.78
N LEU A 365 66.46 27.16 -28.94
CA LEU A 365 65.24 26.37 -29.09
C LEU A 365 65.31 25.02 -28.35
N ARG A 366 66.50 24.40 -28.31
CA ARG A 366 66.70 23.07 -27.73
C ARG A 366 66.51 23.05 -26.21
N SER A 367 66.95 24.09 -25.50
CA SER A 367 66.71 24.22 -24.06
C SER A 367 65.23 24.48 -23.78
N SER A 368 64.59 25.41 -24.51
CA SER A 368 63.18 25.74 -24.31
C SER A 368 62.24 24.56 -24.59
N LEU A 369 62.54 23.74 -25.60
CA LEU A 369 61.82 22.49 -25.88
C LEU A 369 62.01 21.43 -24.78
N SER A 370 63.19 21.37 -24.16
CA SER A 370 63.44 20.47 -23.02
C SER A 370 62.63 20.88 -21.79
N ASP A 371 62.50 22.18 -21.53
CA ASP A 371 61.69 22.69 -20.42
C ASP A 371 60.19 22.46 -20.65
N LEU A 372 59.70 22.67 -21.89
CA LEU A 372 58.32 22.33 -22.27
C LEU A 372 58.06 20.84 -22.08
N LYS A 373 58.98 19.97 -22.53
CA LYS A 373 58.88 18.52 -22.35
C LYS A 373 58.73 18.13 -20.86
N ASN A 374 59.52 18.75 -19.98
CA ASN A 374 59.46 18.48 -18.55
C ASN A 374 58.12 18.93 -17.93
N LYS A 375 57.61 20.10 -18.34
CA LYS A 375 56.28 20.59 -17.90
C LYS A 375 55.16 19.66 -18.36
N VAL A 376 55.18 19.22 -19.63
CA VAL A 376 54.21 18.26 -20.16
C VAL A 376 54.28 16.94 -19.39
N HIS A 377 55.47 16.44 -19.09
CA HIS A 377 55.64 15.21 -18.32
C HIS A 377 55.10 15.34 -16.88
N SER A 378 55.31 16.49 -16.24
CA SER A 378 54.74 16.77 -14.91
C SER A 378 53.21 16.88 -14.91
N HIS A 379 52.62 17.34 -16.01
CA HIS A 379 51.17 17.41 -16.15
C HIS A 379 50.57 16.02 -16.42
N ILE A 380 51.23 15.21 -17.25
CA ILE A 380 50.83 13.82 -17.50
C ILE A 380 50.84 13.00 -16.19
N THR A 381 51.86 13.16 -15.36
CA THR A 381 51.94 12.45 -14.07
C THR A 381 50.82 12.87 -13.11
N LYS A 382 50.49 14.16 -13.02
CA LYS A 382 49.33 14.63 -12.25
C LYS A 382 48.00 14.03 -12.76
N LEU A 383 47.78 14.04 -14.07
CA LEU A 383 46.58 13.43 -14.66
C LEU A 383 46.53 11.92 -14.40
N GLN A 384 47.67 11.23 -14.41
CA GLN A 384 47.75 9.82 -14.06
C GLN A 384 47.38 9.58 -12.58
N ASP A 385 47.82 10.44 -11.66
CA ASP A 385 47.44 10.36 -10.25
C ASP A 385 45.93 10.61 -10.05
N GLU A 386 45.35 11.57 -10.76
CA GLU A 386 43.89 11.84 -10.75
C GLU A 386 43.08 10.67 -11.33
N ILE A 387 43.59 10.03 -12.39
CA ILE A 387 43.00 8.80 -12.95
C ILE A 387 43.04 7.68 -11.91
N LEU A 388 44.17 7.52 -11.20
CA LEU A 388 44.32 6.49 -10.17
C LEU A 388 43.34 6.70 -9.01
N GLN A 389 43.23 7.94 -8.51
CA GLN A 389 42.25 8.29 -7.47
C GLN A 389 40.81 8.05 -7.94
N SER A 390 40.49 8.44 -9.17
CA SER A 390 39.17 8.16 -9.76
C SER A 390 38.92 6.66 -9.86
N GLN A 391 39.93 5.87 -10.18
CA GLN A 391 39.82 4.42 -10.28
C GLN A 391 39.63 3.74 -8.91
N GLU A 392 40.32 4.22 -7.87
CA GLU A 392 40.08 3.78 -6.47
C GLU A 392 38.64 4.05 -6.04
N THR A 393 38.12 5.26 -6.28
CA THR A 393 36.71 5.57 -5.94
C THR A 393 35.71 4.70 -6.70
N VAL A 394 36.01 4.35 -7.95
CA VAL A 394 35.19 3.43 -8.74
C VAL A 394 35.20 2.03 -8.14
N ASP A 395 36.35 1.54 -7.67
CA ASP A 395 36.47 0.22 -7.06
C ASP A 395 35.79 0.16 -5.68
N ASP A 396 35.86 1.23 -4.88
CA ASP A 396 35.09 1.37 -3.63
C ASP A 396 33.57 1.31 -3.88
N ILE A 397 33.09 2.00 -4.93
CA ILE A 397 31.68 1.95 -5.32
C ILE A 397 31.29 0.53 -5.77
N LYS A 398 32.14 -0.16 -6.54
CA LYS A 398 31.88 -1.56 -6.92
C LYS A 398 31.79 -2.48 -5.70
N LEU A 399 32.67 -2.33 -4.72
CA LEU A 399 32.59 -3.11 -3.48
C LEU A 399 31.30 -2.83 -2.71
N SER A 400 30.87 -1.56 -2.64
CA SER A 400 29.59 -1.20 -2.05
C SER A 400 28.39 -1.81 -2.81
N ILE A 401 28.46 -1.89 -4.14
CA ILE A 401 27.43 -2.54 -4.95
C ILE A 401 27.36 -4.03 -4.61
N VAL A 402 28.49 -4.72 -4.56
CA VAL A 402 28.54 -6.16 -4.20
C VAL A 402 27.97 -6.40 -2.80
N SER A 403 28.32 -5.57 -1.81
CA SER A 403 27.75 -5.70 -0.46
C SER A 403 26.23 -5.47 -0.43
N CYS A 404 25.71 -4.56 -1.26
CA CYS A 404 24.27 -4.36 -1.39
C CYS A 404 23.58 -5.51 -2.13
N THR A 405 24.22 -6.13 -3.12
CA THR A 405 23.66 -7.31 -3.80
C THR A 405 23.58 -8.51 -2.88
N ASP A 406 24.60 -8.75 -2.06
CA ASP A 406 24.59 -9.85 -1.08
C ASP A 406 23.46 -9.69 -0.06
N LYS A 407 23.23 -8.47 0.44
CA LYS A 407 22.10 -8.16 1.33
C LYS A 407 20.74 -8.35 0.65
N LEU A 408 20.66 -8.07 -0.65
CA LEU A 408 19.45 -8.31 -1.43
C LEU A 408 19.16 -9.81 -1.53
N GLU A 409 20.18 -10.62 -1.81
CA GLU A 409 20.06 -12.08 -1.89
C GLU A 409 19.63 -12.69 -0.53
N GLU A 410 20.21 -12.23 0.58
CA GLU A 410 19.77 -12.63 1.93
C GLU A 410 18.29 -12.29 2.21
N LEU A 411 17.84 -11.12 1.79
CA LEU A 411 16.44 -10.70 1.94
C LEU A 411 15.51 -11.51 1.03
N GLU A 412 15.92 -11.80 -0.20
CA GLU A 412 15.17 -12.66 -1.11
C GLU A 412 15.03 -14.09 -0.58
N ASP A 413 16.09 -14.65 0.00
CA ASP A 413 16.08 -15.95 0.66
C ASP A 413 15.15 -15.96 1.88
N SER A 414 15.19 -14.91 2.70
CA SER A 414 14.28 -14.78 3.85
C SER A 414 12.82 -14.67 3.39
N LEU A 415 12.56 -13.91 2.32
CA LEU A 415 11.23 -13.76 1.75
C LEU A 415 10.73 -15.07 1.14
N SER A 416 11.60 -15.82 0.47
CA SER A 416 11.32 -17.15 -0.07
C SER A 416 10.94 -18.15 1.04
N LYS A 417 11.70 -18.18 2.14
CA LYS A 417 11.37 -18.99 3.32
C LYS A 417 10.01 -18.63 3.91
N SER A 418 9.76 -17.34 4.13
CA SER A 418 8.47 -16.87 4.68
C SER A 418 7.28 -17.20 3.76
N ARG A 419 7.45 -17.07 2.43
CA ARG A 419 6.43 -17.49 1.46
C ARG A 419 6.15 -18.98 1.51
N LYS A 420 7.19 -19.81 1.65
CA LYS A 420 7.04 -21.26 1.78
C LYS A 420 6.28 -21.62 3.06
N GLU A 421 6.65 -21.02 4.19
CA GLU A 421 5.94 -21.20 5.47
C GLU A 421 4.47 -20.78 5.37
N TYR A 422 4.18 -19.65 4.72
CA TYR A 422 2.81 -19.20 4.48
C TYR A 422 2.03 -20.17 3.61
N SER A 423 2.64 -20.69 2.53
CA SER A 423 2.01 -21.70 1.66
C SER A 423 1.71 -22.99 2.44
N GLU A 424 2.66 -23.50 3.21
CA GLU A 424 2.46 -24.70 4.03
C GLU A 424 1.38 -24.50 5.10
N LEU A 425 1.30 -23.30 5.69
CA LEU A 425 0.26 -22.96 6.65
C LEU A 425 -1.11 -22.87 5.97
N ASN A 426 -1.19 -22.25 4.80
CA ASN A 426 -2.42 -22.17 4.02
C ASN A 426 -2.91 -23.56 3.57
N ASP A 427 -2.00 -24.43 3.13
CA ASP A 427 -2.31 -25.82 2.79
C ASP A 427 -2.87 -26.56 4.01
N LYS A 428 -2.26 -26.42 5.20
CA LYS A 428 -2.80 -26.97 6.45
C LYS A 428 -4.20 -26.45 6.76
N TYR A 429 -4.43 -25.14 6.65
CA TYR A 429 -5.75 -24.54 6.88
C TYR A 429 -6.80 -25.05 5.90
N THR A 430 -6.47 -25.18 4.62
CA THR A 430 -7.41 -25.70 3.62
C THR A 430 -7.72 -27.18 3.86
N THR A 431 -6.72 -27.99 4.24
CA THR A 431 -6.95 -29.40 4.61
C THR A 431 -7.79 -29.53 5.87
N ASP A 432 -7.53 -28.73 6.90
CA ASP A 432 -8.30 -28.76 8.15
C ASP A 432 -9.73 -28.27 7.93
N SER A 433 -9.93 -27.24 7.10
CA SER A 433 -11.27 -26.77 6.73
C SER A 433 -12.05 -27.84 5.97
N SER A 434 -11.40 -28.54 5.03
CA SER A 434 -12.01 -29.65 4.29
C SER A 434 -12.40 -30.82 5.22
N ASN A 435 -11.52 -31.19 6.14
CA ASN A 435 -11.78 -32.24 7.13
C ASN A 435 -12.97 -31.86 8.04
N LYS A 436 -13.00 -30.62 8.55
CA LYS A 436 -14.12 -30.12 9.35
C LYS A 436 -15.43 -30.10 8.55
N GLN A 437 -15.38 -29.74 7.27
CA GLN A 437 -16.54 -29.79 6.37
C GLN A 437 -17.06 -31.23 6.22
N PHE A 438 -16.16 -32.19 6.05
CA PHE A 438 -16.50 -33.61 5.96
C PHE A 438 -17.15 -34.13 7.24
N ASP A 439 -16.55 -33.84 8.41
CA ASP A 439 -17.09 -34.23 9.71
C ASP A 439 -18.48 -33.61 9.94
N LEU A 440 -18.67 -32.35 9.54
CA LEU A 440 -19.97 -31.66 9.64
C LEU A 440 -21.01 -32.33 8.74
N GLU A 441 -20.63 -32.74 7.53
CA GLU A 441 -21.52 -33.48 6.62
C GLU A 441 -21.87 -34.87 7.18
N GLU A 442 -20.92 -35.58 7.78
CA GLU A 442 -21.15 -36.86 8.45
C GLU A 442 -22.13 -36.70 9.62
N LYS A 443 -21.90 -35.70 10.49
CA LYS A 443 -22.82 -35.40 11.61
C LYS A 443 -24.19 -34.95 11.13
N ALA A 444 -24.28 -34.20 10.04
CA ALA A 444 -25.55 -33.85 9.42
C ALA A 444 -26.31 -35.08 8.90
N LYS A 445 -25.61 -36.06 8.32
CA LYS A 445 -26.19 -37.35 7.90
C LYS A 445 -26.67 -38.16 9.10
N GLU A 446 -25.89 -38.26 10.17
CA GLU A 446 -26.30 -38.91 11.43
C GLU A 446 -27.58 -38.27 12.00
N ILE A 447 -27.64 -36.93 12.08
CA ILE A 447 -28.82 -36.20 12.55
C ILE A 447 -30.04 -36.50 11.65
N ARG A 448 -29.85 -36.56 10.33
CA ARG A 448 -30.94 -36.89 9.39
C ARG A 448 -31.46 -38.31 9.59
N LEU A 449 -30.57 -39.28 9.78
CA LEU A 449 -30.93 -40.67 10.07
C LEU A 449 -31.66 -40.77 11.41
N PHE A 450 -31.17 -40.09 12.45
CA PHE A 450 -31.80 -40.07 13.77
C PHE A 450 -33.20 -39.43 13.72
N LYS A 451 -33.37 -38.33 12.98
CA LYS A 451 -34.68 -37.72 12.73
C LYS A 451 -35.62 -38.71 12.04
N LEU A 452 -35.16 -39.42 11.00
CA LEU A 452 -35.96 -40.43 10.30
C LEU A 452 -36.41 -41.54 11.25
N GLN A 453 -35.46 -42.15 11.99
CA GLN A 453 -35.76 -43.18 12.99
C GLN A 453 -36.74 -42.71 14.05
N ASN A 454 -36.58 -41.49 14.56
CA ASN A 454 -37.53 -40.91 15.51
C ASN A 454 -38.93 -40.72 14.90
N THR A 455 -39.04 -40.31 13.63
CA THR A 455 -40.34 -40.22 12.97
C THR A 455 -40.99 -41.59 12.75
N GLU A 456 -40.21 -42.62 12.45
CA GLU A 456 -40.71 -44.00 12.33
C GLU A 456 -41.16 -44.56 13.68
N ASN A 457 -40.35 -44.37 14.72
CA ASN A 457 -40.69 -44.74 16.10
C ASN A 457 -41.96 -44.02 16.55
N ARG A 458 -42.09 -42.72 16.28
CA ARG A 458 -43.31 -41.95 16.57
C ARG A 458 -44.52 -42.53 15.86
N LYS A 459 -44.43 -42.83 14.56
CA LYS A 459 -45.52 -43.46 13.79
C LYS A 459 -45.90 -44.83 14.35
N SER A 460 -44.92 -45.66 14.72
CA SER A 460 -45.13 -46.97 15.32
C SER A 460 -45.87 -46.88 16.66
N ILE A 461 -45.43 -45.97 17.54
CA ILE A 461 -46.09 -45.70 18.82
C ILE A 461 -47.52 -45.16 18.59
N GLU A 462 -47.70 -44.25 17.64
CA GLU A 462 -49.02 -43.71 17.30
C GLU A 462 -49.96 -44.80 16.78
N SER A 463 -49.47 -45.74 15.96
CA SER A 463 -50.23 -46.90 15.50
C SER A 463 -50.64 -47.80 16.67
N ARG A 464 -49.68 -48.15 17.55
CA ARG A 464 -49.96 -48.97 18.74
C ARG A 464 -50.97 -48.31 19.66
N TRP A 465 -50.89 -46.99 19.83
CA TRP A 465 -51.86 -46.23 20.60
C TRP A 465 -53.26 -46.26 19.98
N LYS A 466 -53.37 -46.08 18.65
CA LYS A 466 -54.65 -46.19 17.92
C LYS A 466 -55.26 -47.59 18.04
N ASP A 467 -54.44 -48.64 17.96
CA ASP A 467 -54.91 -50.02 18.12
C ASP A 467 -55.38 -50.27 19.56
N ALA A 468 -54.60 -49.87 20.57
CA ALA A 468 -55.01 -49.96 21.97
C ALA A 468 -56.31 -49.16 22.25
N GLN A 469 -56.46 -47.97 21.64
CA GLN A 469 -57.68 -47.18 21.74
C GLN A 469 -58.88 -47.89 21.09
N ARG A 470 -58.68 -48.58 19.97
CA ARG A 470 -59.73 -49.39 19.31
C ARG A 470 -60.15 -50.55 20.21
N ASP A 471 -59.20 -51.25 20.81
CA ASP A 471 -59.49 -52.38 21.70
C ASP A 471 -60.17 -51.94 23.00
N TYR A 472 -59.77 -50.80 23.55
CA TYR A 472 -60.47 -50.16 24.66
C TYR A 472 -61.93 -49.82 24.32
N LYS A 473 -62.20 -49.25 23.13
CA LYS A 473 -63.58 -48.99 22.69
C LYS A 473 -64.38 -50.28 22.50
N LYS A 474 -63.78 -51.33 21.94
CA LYS A 474 -64.43 -52.65 21.80
C LYS A 474 -64.80 -53.24 23.14
N THR A 475 -63.89 -53.21 24.12
CA THR A 475 -64.17 -53.74 25.47
C THR A 475 -65.26 -52.95 26.18
N ILE A 476 -65.30 -51.61 26.05
CA ILE A 476 -66.43 -50.81 26.53
C ILE A 476 -67.75 -51.27 25.87
N SER A 477 -67.75 -51.43 24.55
CA SER A 477 -68.94 -51.89 23.82
C SER A 477 -69.40 -53.26 24.32
N MET A 478 -68.48 -54.22 24.47
CA MET A 478 -68.78 -55.55 25.01
C MET A 478 -69.31 -55.50 26.44
N ILE A 479 -68.73 -54.66 27.31
CA ILE A 479 -69.24 -54.46 28.68
C ILE A 479 -70.65 -53.88 28.64
N SER A 480 -70.92 -52.92 27.74
CA SER A 480 -72.25 -52.32 27.61
C SER A 480 -73.29 -53.33 27.10
N GLU A 481 -72.92 -54.17 26.14
CA GLU A 481 -73.75 -55.24 25.58
C GLU A 481 -74.04 -56.33 26.62
N ASN A 482 -73.01 -56.78 27.34
CA ASN A 482 -73.17 -57.71 28.47
C ASN A 482 -74.05 -57.11 29.56
N ARG A 483 -73.93 -55.81 29.85
CA ARG A 483 -74.79 -55.13 30.82
C ARG A 483 -76.25 -55.12 30.35
N THR A 484 -76.50 -54.82 29.07
CA THR A 484 -77.86 -54.89 28.52
C THR A 484 -78.42 -56.31 28.53
N GLN A 485 -77.59 -57.31 28.22
CA GLN A 485 -78.00 -58.71 28.26
C GLN A 485 -78.36 -59.13 29.69
N LEU A 486 -77.52 -58.81 30.68
CA LEU A 486 -77.82 -59.08 32.09
C LEU A 486 -79.11 -58.39 32.54
N VAL A 487 -79.37 -57.15 32.10
CA VAL A 487 -80.64 -56.46 32.40
C VAL A 487 -81.83 -57.18 31.76
N CYS A 488 -81.70 -57.65 30.52
CA CYS A 488 -82.73 -58.46 29.86
C CYS A 488 -82.97 -59.78 30.59
N ASP A 489 -81.91 -60.50 30.97
CA ASP A 489 -82.00 -61.76 31.69
C ASP A 489 -82.66 -61.56 33.07
N ILE A 490 -82.30 -60.49 33.79
CA ILE A 490 -82.96 -60.10 35.04
C ILE A 490 -84.43 -59.78 34.81
N ALA A 491 -84.77 -59.06 33.73
CA ALA A 491 -86.16 -58.77 33.39
C ALA A 491 -86.94 -60.06 33.08
N GLN A 492 -86.35 -61.02 32.37
CA GLN A 492 -86.96 -62.33 32.12
C GLN A 492 -87.16 -63.14 33.40
N CYS A 493 -86.17 -63.14 34.31
CA CYS A 493 -86.32 -63.77 35.62
C CYS A 493 -87.41 -63.08 36.46
N LEU A 494 -87.50 -61.75 36.42
CA LEU A 494 -88.57 -61.00 37.08
C LEU A 494 -89.94 -61.33 36.47
N ASP A 495 -90.08 -61.37 35.15
CA ASP A 495 -91.30 -61.78 34.47
C ASP A 495 -91.71 -63.20 34.85
N TYR A 496 -90.76 -64.13 34.91
CA TYR A 496 -91.01 -65.50 35.38
C TYR A 496 -91.48 -65.54 36.84
N VAL A 497 -90.87 -64.75 37.73
CA VAL A 497 -91.30 -64.65 39.13
C VAL A 497 -92.69 -64.02 39.24
N VAL A 498 -92.99 -63.01 38.42
CA VAL A 498 -94.31 -62.36 38.37
C VAL A 498 -95.36 -63.32 37.83
N SER A 499 -95.07 -64.06 36.75
CA SER A 499 -95.98 -65.08 36.20
C SER A 499 -96.20 -66.21 37.20
N PHE A 500 -95.13 -66.75 37.80
CA PHE A 500 -95.24 -67.77 38.84
C PHE A 500 -96.06 -67.28 40.04
N LYS A 501 -95.85 -66.04 40.48
CA LYS A 501 -96.68 -65.43 41.53
C LYS A 501 -98.14 -65.33 41.09
N SER A 502 -98.40 -64.91 39.85
CA SER A 502 -99.76 -64.82 39.29
C SER A 502 -100.42 -66.20 39.25
N ASP A 503 -99.70 -67.22 38.79
CA ASP A 503 -100.19 -68.60 38.71
C ASP A 503 -100.52 -69.14 40.11
N VAL A 504 -99.63 -68.97 41.08
CA VAL A 504 -99.88 -69.36 42.48
C VAL A 504 -101.03 -68.56 43.10
N MET A 505 -101.16 -67.26 42.81
CA MET A 505 -102.31 -66.47 43.26
C MET A 505 -103.61 -66.97 42.61
N THR A 506 -103.58 -67.33 41.33
CA THR A 506 -104.75 -67.88 40.63
C THR A 506 -105.13 -69.24 41.19
N ASP A 507 -104.15 -70.11 41.47
CA ASP A 507 -104.38 -71.41 42.12
C ASP A 507 -104.89 -71.25 43.55
N LEU A 508 -104.40 -70.26 44.31
CA LEU A 508 -104.93 -69.93 45.63
C LEU A 508 -106.36 -69.36 45.55
N GLU A 509 -106.66 -68.53 44.55
CA GLU A 509 -108.02 -68.05 44.31
C GLU A 509 -108.96 -69.20 43.91
N ASN A 510 -108.50 -70.11 43.04
CA ASN A 510 -109.25 -71.29 42.62
C ASN A 510 -109.51 -72.23 43.80
N THR A 511 -108.49 -72.54 44.61
CA THR A 511 -108.66 -73.36 45.82
C THR A 511 -109.53 -72.66 46.86
N ALA A 512 -109.45 -71.33 47.00
CA ALA A 512 -110.38 -70.57 47.84
C ALA A 512 -111.83 -70.63 47.33
N VAL A 513 -112.03 -70.61 46.00
CA VAL A 513 -113.34 -70.79 45.36
C VAL A 513 -113.84 -72.22 45.55
N GLU A 514 -113.00 -73.24 45.37
CA GLU A 514 -113.33 -74.65 45.60
C GLU A 514 -113.70 -74.91 47.07
N VAL A 515 -112.91 -74.41 48.03
CA VAL A 515 -113.24 -74.49 49.46
C VAL A 515 -114.53 -73.73 49.76
N SER A 516 -114.76 -72.57 49.14
CA SER A 516 -116.02 -71.83 49.30
C SER A 516 -117.22 -72.58 48.69
N GLN A 517 -117.01 -73.36 47.62
CA GLN A 517 -118.02 -74.22 47.02
C GLN A 517 -118.28 -75.48 47.84
N GLU A 518 -117.25 -76.13 48.39
CA GLU A 518 -117.39 -77.24 49.34
C GLU A 518 -118.09 -76.79 50.63
N LEU A 519 -117.78 -75.59 51.13
CA LEU A 519 -118.44 -75.02 52.31
C LEU A 519 -119.92 -74.69 52.02
N LYS A 520 -120.26 -74.25 50.79
CA LYS A 520 -121.65 -74.14 50.33
C LYS A 520 -122.34 -75.50 50.20
N GLN A 521 -121.66 -76.51 49.67
CA GLN A 521 -122.21 -77.87 49.55
C GLN A 521 -122.42 -78.53 50.91
N GLN A 522 -121.56 -78.25 51.91
CA GLN A 522 -121.75 -78.70 53.28
C GLN A 522 -122.91 -77.96 53.98
N LEU A 523 -123.06 -76.65 53.74
CA LEU A 523 -124.25 -75.88 54.19
C LEU A 523 -125.55 -76.35 53.53
N ASP A 524 -125.52 -76.71 52.24
CA ASP A 524 -126.67 -77.25 51.51
C ASP A 524 -126.98 -78.71 51.89
N ALA A 525 -125.98 -79.48 52.34
CA ALA A 525 -126.15 -80.83 52.88
C ALA A 525 -126.68 -80.82 54.33
N GLU A 526 -126.28 -79.87 55.17
CA GLU A 526 -126.85 -79.67 56.52
C GLU A 526 -128.27 -79.10 56.49
N SER A 527 -128.72 -78.46 55.40
CA SER A 527 -130.09 -77.97 55.24
C SER A 527 -131.05 -78.93 54.51
N GLN A 528 -130.60 -80.16 54.22
CA GLN A 528 -131.46 -81.28 53.77
C GLN A 528 -131.67 -82.35 54.86
N GLU A 529 -131.18 -82.15 56.09
CA GLU A 529 -131.41 -83.01 57.26
C GLU A 529 -132.24 -82.37 58.40
N GLU A 530 -132.95 -81.25 58.15
CA GLU A 530 -134.10 -80.77 58.94
C GLU A 530 -135.31 -80.53 58.03
#